data_AF-A0A1H9FRL1-F1
#
_entry.id   AF-A0A1H9FRL1-F1
#
_cell.length_a   1.000
_cell.length_b   1.000
_cell.length_c   1.000
_cell.angle_alpha   90.00
_cell.angle_beta   90.00
_cell.angle_gamma   90.00
#
_symmetry.space_group_name_H-M   'P 1'
#
loop_
_entity.id
_entity.type
_entity.pdbx_description
1 polymer ?
#
loop_
_entity_poly.entity_id
_entity_poly.type
_entity_poly.pdbx_seq_one_letter_code
_entity_poly.pdbx_strand_id
1 'polypeptide(L)'
;MNKTDILDKVQNIFRDIFGNSSLIINENTNQNDIDGWDSLTHITILEAVQDEFELTFTLDEMIELSDVGKIVDAIIAKSTTS
;
A
#
# COMPACT_ATOMS: atom_id res chain seq x y z
N MET A 1 0.40 0.51 15.74
CA MET A 1 1.60 0.71 14.89
C MET A 1 1.77 2.19 14.61
N ASN A 2 3.00 2.68 14.42
CA ASN A 2 3.20 4.07 14.02
C ASN A 2 3.21 4.19 12.49
N LYS A 3 2.86 5.38 11.98
CA LYS A 3 2.77 5.65 10.54
C LYS A 3 4.06 5.37 9.79
N THR A 4 5.20 5.73 10.39
CA THR A 4 6.53 5.49 9.83
C THR A 4 6.81 4.00 9.62
N ASP A 5 6.52 3.15 10.62
CA ASP A 5 6.75 1.71 10.54
C ASP A 5 5.90 1.07 9.42
N ILE A 6 4.67 1.55 9.24
CA ILE A 6 3.77 1.09 8.18
C ILE A 6 4.29 1.54 6.81
N LEU A 7 4.70 2.80 6.68
CA LEU A 7 5.25 3.32 5.43
C LEU A 7 6.52 2.56 5.01
N ASP A 8 7.38 2.20 5.95
CA ASP A 8 8.59 1.41 5.68
C ASP A 8 8.27 -0.02 5.19
N LYS A 9 7.24 -0.66 5.75
CA LYS A 9 6.75 -1.95 5.28
C LYS A 9 6.12 -1.84 3.88
N VAL A 10 5.26 -0.85 3.67
CA VAL A 10 4.64 -0.59 2.35
C VAL A 10 5.73 -0.28 1.31
N GLN A 11 6.77 0.47 1.67
CA GLN A 11 7.92 0.74 0.81
C GLN A 11 8.58 -0.55 0.32
N ASN A 12 8.74 -1.56 1.18
CA ASN A 12 9.33 -2.84 0.77
C ASN A 12 8.40 -3.62 -0.17
N ILE A 13 7.09 -3.65 0.11
CA ILE A 13 6.10 -4.27 -0.77
C ILE A 13 6.18 -3.68 -2.19
N PHE A 14 6.23 -2.35 -2.28
CA PHE A 14 6.39 -1.69 -3.58
C PHE A 14 7.69 -2.10 -4.28
N ARG A 15 8.82 -2.14 -3.55
CA ARG A 15 10.12 -2.55 -4.14
C ARG A 15 10.09 -3.97 -4.66
N ASP A 16 9.43 -4.88 -3.95
CA ASP A 16 9.33 -6.29 -4.31
C ASP A 16 8.45 -6.48 -5.54
N ILE A 17 7.28 -5.84 -5.58
CA ILE A 17 6.34 -5.92 -6.70
C ILE A 17 6.92 -5.30 -7.98
N PHE A 18 7.54 -4.13 -7.87
CA PHE A 18 8.13 -3.44 -9.01
C PHE A 18 9.56 -3.91 -9.34
N GLY A 19 10.13 -4.82 -8.54
CA GLY A 19 11.51 -5.29 -8.70
C GLY A 19 12.55 -4.17 -8.67
N ASN A 20 12.25 -3.05 -7.99
CA ASN A 20 13.06 -1.84 -7.99
C ASN A 20 13.45 -1.43 -6.57
N SER A 21 14.60 -1.89 -6.10
CA SER A 21 15.15 -1.56 -4.77
C SER A 21 15.43 -0.07 -4.54
N SER A 22 15.59 0.72 -5.61
CA SER A 22 15.82 2.17 -5.54
C SER A 22 14.52 2.98 -5.54
N LEU A 23 13.35 2.34 -5.65
CA LEU A 23 12.06 3.00 -5.57
C LEU A 23 11.90 3.66 -4.19
N ILE A 24 11.46 4.91 -4.20
CA ILE A 24 11.16 5.70 -3.00
C ILE A 24 9.72 6.16 -3.12
N ILE A 25 8.86 5.71 -2.20
CA ILE A 25 7.47 6.15 -2.11
C ILE A 25 7.29 7.14 -0.97
N ASN A 26 6.26 7.97 -1.07
CA ASN A 26 5.77 8.84 0.00
C ASN A 26 4.24 8.82 0.00
N GLU A 27 3.63 9.49 0.97
CA GLU A 27 2.17 9.50 1.16
C GLU A 27 1.38 10.02 -0.06
N ASN A 28 1.99 10.85 -0.92
CA ASN A 28 1.34 11.38 -2.11
C ASN A 28 1.59 10.52 -3.36
N THR A 29 2.45 9.51 -3.27
CA THR A 29 2.78 8.63 -4.39
C THR A 29 1.53 7.86 -4.83
N ASN A 30 1.20 7.98 -6.10
CA ASN A 30 0.04 7.35 -6.73
C ASN A 30 0.42 6.70 -8.07
N GLN A 31 -0.57 6.09 -8.75
CA GLN A 31 -0.39 5.37 -10.02
C GLN A 31 0.28 6.21 -11.13
N ASN A 32 0.16 7.55 -11.11
CA ASN A 32 0.79 8.41 -12.10
C ASN A 32 2.29 8.63 -11.84
N ASP A 33 2.78 8.34 -10.64
CA ASP A 33 4.18 8.58 -10.25
C ASP A 33 5.08 7.36 -10.48
N ILE A 34 4.49 6.16 -10.64
CA ILE A 34 5.23 4.91 -10.80
C ILE A 34 4.86 4.26 -12.12
N ASP A 35 5.85 4.10 -12.99
CA ASP A 35 5.67 3.38 -14.25
C ASP A 35 5.36 1.90 -13.97
N GLY A 36 4.33 1.38 -14.64
CA GLY A 36 3.81 0.04 -14.42
C GLY A 36 2.82 -0.10 -13.25
N TRP A 37 2.52 0.96 -12.49
CA TRP A 37 1.44 0.90 -11.51
C TRP A 37 0.07 1.08 -12.18
N ASP A 38 -0.52 -0.04 -12.61
CA ASP A 38 -1.86 -0.11 -13.19
C ASP A 38 -2.89 -0.74 -12.22
N SER A 39 -4.12 -0.97 -12.68
CA SER A 39 -5.17 -1.57 -11.85
C SER A 39 -4.86 -2.99 -11.37
N LEU A 40 -4.17 -3.80 -12.17
CA LEU A 40 -3.80 -5.17 -11.77
C LEU A 40 -2.71 -5.13 -10.70
N THR A 41 -1.68 -4.32 -10.92
CA THR A 41 -0.59 -4.11 -9.98
C THR A 41 -1.10 -3.48 -8.68
N HIS A 42 -2.09 -2.60 -8.75
CA HIS A 42 -2.76 -2.05 -7.59
C HIS A 42 -3.43 -3.13 -6.73
N ILE A 43 -4.13 -4.08 -7.33
CA ILE A 43 -4.72 -5.23 -6.61
C ILE A 43 -3.61 -6.05 -5.96
N THR A 44 -2.53 -6.38 -6.69
CA THR A 44 -1.39 -7.12 -6.13
C THR A 44 -0.75 -6.41 -4.93
N ILE A 45 -0.61 -5.08 -4.98
CA ILE A 45 -0.11 -4.28 -3.86
C ILE A 45 -1.03 -4.45 -2.64
N LEU A 46 -2.34 -4.33 -2.83
CA LEU A 46 -3.31 -4.42 -1.74
C LEU A 46 -3.42 -5.85 -1.18
N GLU A 47 -3.26 -6.89 -2.00
CA GLU A 47 -3.13 -8.28 -1.55
C GLU A 47 -1.89 -8.47 -0.68
N ALA A 48 -0.72 -8.02 -1.14
CA ALA A 48 0.52 -8.11 -0.35
C ALA A 48 0.43 -7.31 0.96
N VAL A 49 -0.23 -6.15 0.96
CA VAL A 49 -0.50 -5.38 2.17
C VAL A 49 -1.42 -6.15 3.13
N GLN A 50 -2.48 -6.78 2.64
CA GLN A 50 -3.38 -7.57 3.49
C GLN A 50 -2.63 -8.73 4.16
N ASP A 51 -1.78 -9.43 3.41
CA ASP A 51 -0.98 -10.53 3.93
C ASP A 51 0.07 -10.05 4.95
N GLU A 52 0.79 -8.96 4.67
CA GLU A 52 1.86 -8.43 5.54
C GLU A 52 1.33 -7.88 6.87
N PHE A 53 0.11 -7.36 6.89
CA PHE A 53 -0.50 -6.74 8.08
C PHE A 53 -1.60 -7.60 8.70
N GLU A 54 -1.88 -8.80 8.16
CA GLU A 54 -2.97 -9.69 8.56
C GLU A 54 -4.34 -8.97 8.57
N LEU A 55 -4.59 -8.14 7.53
CA LEU A 55 -5.80 -7.34 7.36
C LEU A 55 -6.65 -7.84 6.19
N THR A 56 -7.90 -7.40 6.13
CA THR A 56 -8.77 -7.61 4.96
C THR A 56 -9.49 -6.32 4.59
N PHE A 57 -9.45 -6.00 3.30
CA PHE A 57 -10.17 -4.91 2.69
C PHE A 57 -11.28 -5.44 1.79
N THR A 58 -12.41 -4.75 1.75
CA THR A 58 -13.45 -5.01 0.76
C THR A 58 -13.04 -4.44 -0.60
N LEU A 59 -13.67 -4.89 -1.68
CA LEU A 59 -13.42 -4.36 -3.01
C LEU A 59 -13.67 -2.83 -3.08
N ASP A 60 -14.71 -2.36 -2.40
CA ASP A 60 -15.04 -0.93 -2.34
C ASP A 60 -13.93 -0.14 -1.62
N GLU A 61 -13.43 -0.65 -0.49
CA GLU A 61 -12.29 -0.04 0.21
C GLU A 61 -11.08 0.03 -0.72
N MET A 62 -10.73 -1.07 -1.40
CA MET A 62 -9.59 -1.13 -2.32
C MET A 62 -9.66 -0.06 -3.43
N ILE A 63 -10.84 0.19 -3.99
CA ILE A 63 -11.04 1.21 -5.04
C ILE A 63 -10.77 2.63 -4.50
N GLU A 64 -11.03 2.89 -3.22
CA GLU A 64 -10.83 4.20 -2.60
C GLU A 64 -9.35 4.49 -2.29
N LEU A 65 -8.51 3.46 -2.18
CA LEU A 65 -7.07 3.53 -1.82
C LEU A 65 -6.17 3.97 -2.99
N SER A 66 -6.46 5.15 -3.56
CA SER A 66 -5.80 5.66 -4.78
C SER A 66 -4.32 6.03 -4.66
N ASP A 67 -3.79 6.14 -3.45
CA ASP A 67 -2.43 6.61 -3.17
C ASP A 67 -1.89 5.92 -1.91
N VAL A 68 -0.56 5.99 -1.74
CA VAL A 68 0.14 5.36 -0.61
C VAL A 68 -0.35 5.91 0.73
N GLY A 69 -0.67 7.20 0.84
CA GLY A 69 -1.17 7.82 2.06
C GLY A 69 -2.47 7.18 2.54
N LYS A 70 -3.43 7.01 1.63
CA LYS A 70 -4.70 6.32 1.93
C LYS A 70 -4.48 4.87 2.32
N ILE A 71 -3.58 4.15 1.64
CA ILE A 71 -3.23 2.76 2.01
C ILE A 71 -2.73 2.72 3.45
N VAL A 72 -1.77 3.59 3.80
CA VAL A 72 -1.20 3.68 5.15
C VAL A 72 -2.28 4.04 6.19
N ASP A 73 -3.12 5.03 5.90
CA ASP A 73 -4.18 5.46 6.82
C ASP A 73 -5.23 4.35 7.03
N ALA A 74 -5.56 3.57 5.99
CA ALA A 74 -6.46 2.43 6.07
C ALA A 74 -5.88 1.29 6.94
N ILE A 75 -4.58 1.00 6.80
CA ILE A 75 -3.88 0.04 7.66
C ILE A 75 -3.91 0.49 9.12
N ILE A 76 -3.65 1.78 9.39
CA ILE A 76 -3.73 2.35 10.74
C ILE A 76 -5.15 2.16 11.29
N ALA A 77 -6.17 2.57 10.54
CA ALA A 77 -7.57 2.48 10.97
C ALA A 77 -7.96 1.03 11.34
N LYS A 78 -7.61 0.05 10.50
CA LYS A 78 -7.92 -1.37 10.75
C LYS A 78 -7.10 -1.96 11.90
N SER A 79 -5.79 -1.65 11.97
CA SER A 79 -4.90 -2.17 13.01
C SER A 79 -5.20 -1.63 14.42
N THR A 80 -5.91 -0.51 14.52
CA THR A 80 -6.35 0.05 15.80
C THR A 80 -7.74 -0.47 16.21
N THR A 81 -8.45 -1.17 15.33
CA THR A 81 -9.84 -1.62 15.54
C THR A 81 -9.89 -3.12 15.87
N SER A 82 -9.02 -3.59 16.77
CA SER A 82 -9.06 -4.95 17.35
C SER A 82 -9.25 -4.90 18.86
#